data_AF-A0A3T0N8T9-F1
#
_entry.id   AF-A0A3T0N8T9-F1
#
_cell.length_a   1.000
_cell.length_b   1.000
_cell.length_c   1.000
_cell.angle_alpha   90.00
_cell.angle_beta   90.00
_cell.angle_gamma   90.00
#
_symmetry.space_group_name_H-M   'P 1'
#
loop_
_entity.id
_entity.type
_entity.pdbx_description
1 polymer ?
#
loop_
_entity_poly.entity_id
_entity_poly.type
_entity_poly.pdbx_seq_one_letter_code
_entity_poly.pdbx_strand_id
1 'polypeptide(L)'
;MFKSLTQLSVAAIITFSAPLAAQESNAVTPAETTETEQPETTTEAPNIAGLDLGQPVNAGPQLGDRYSNGKHGDWDLACVKTEAETDPCSILQILSDPNGNPMAEFSMFRINQPGGQAVAAATVIVPLETLLTAALTISVDGAPGKRYNYTYCSPQGCVAQIGLTQTDVDAFKKGGSATLSIRPAPAPDQIIDLKLSLKGFTAGYDVVDIVEP
;
A
#
# COMPACT_ATOMS: atom_id res chain seq x y z
N MET A 1 -27.62 -33.81 -19.96
CA MET A 1 -28.39 -34.95 -19.40
C MET A 1 -27.40 -35.94 -18.79
N PHE A 2 -27.79 -36.61 -17.71
CA PHE A 2 -27.01 -37.46 -16.78
C PHE A 2 -26.33 -36.72 -15.62
N LYS A 3 -26.43 -37.13 -14.36
CA LYS A 3 -27.52 -37.65 -13.52
C LYS A 3 -27.00 -37.53 -12.07
N SER A 4 -27.86 -37.10 -11.16
CA SER A 4 -27.66 -36.92 -9.72
C SER A 4 -27.29 -38.21 -8.97
N LEU A 5 -26.45 -38.12 -7.92
CA LEU A 5 -26.39 -39.06 -6.78
C LEU A 5 -25.97 -38.30 -5.49
N THR A 6 -26.90 -37.93 -4.59
CA THR A 6 -27.18 -38.57 -3.28
C THR A 6 -25.94 -38.86 -2.41
N GLN A 7 -25.63 -37.98 -1.45
CA GLN A 7 -25.95 -38.05 -0.01
C GLN A 7 -25.37 -39.26 0.74
N LEU A 8 -24.42 -38.99 1.65
CA LEU A 8 -24.26 -39.74 2.89
C LEU A 8 -23.81 -38.80 4.02
N SER A 9 -24.69 -38.68 5.02
CA SER A 9 -24.48 -37.99 6.29
C SER A 9 -23.68 -38.87 7.25
N VAL A 10 -22.73 -38.28 8.00
CA VAL A 10 -22.31 -38.79 9.31
C VAL A 10 -22.14 -37.60 10.25
N ALA A 11 -22.98 -37.54 11.28
CA ALA A 11 -22.92 -36.61 12.38
C ALA A 11 -22.07 -37.22 13.51
N ALA A 12 -21.25 -36.39 14.19
CA ALA A 12 -20.70 -36.70 15.50
C ALA A 12 -20.70 -35.43 16.36
N ILE A 13 -21.54 -35.46 17.40
CA ILE A 13 -21.69 -34.44 18.44
C ILE A 13 -20.85 -34.90 19.64
N ILE A 14 -19.98 -34.03 20.17
CA ILE A 14 -19.44 -34.17 21.53
C ILE A 14 -19.55 -32.81 22.22
N THR A 15 -20.51 -32.73 23.13
CA THR A 15 -20.68 -31.70 24.16
C THR A 15 -19.80 -32.01 25.36
N PHE A 16 -19.10 -31.04 25.92
CA PHE A 16 -18.59 -31.10 27.30
C PHE A 16 -18.85 -29.80 28.03
N SER A 17 -19.47 -29.92 29.20
CA SER A 17 -19.96 -28.88 30.08
C SER A 17 -19.07 -28.76 31.32
N ALA A 18 -18.69 -27.51 31.66
CA ALA A 18 -18.41 -26.85 32.95
C ALA A 18 -17.69 -27.61 34.12
N PRO A 19 -16.98 -26.88 35.02
CA PRO A 19 -17.70 -26.18 36.08
C PRO A 19 -17.22 -24.75 36.40
N LEU A 20 -18.18 -24.05 37.00
CA LEU A 20 -18.16 -22.74 37.64
C LEU A 20 -17.45 -22.85 39.01
N ALA A 21 -16.58 -21.89 39.35
CA ALA A 21 -16.14 -21.66 40.72
C ALA A 21 -16.43 -20.20 41.10
N ALA A 22 -17.30 -20.05 42.10
CA ALA A 22 -17.60 -18.78 42.77
C ALA A 22 -16.71 -18.65 44.01
N GLN A 23 -16.18 -17.45 44.29
CA GLN A 23 -15.75 -17.13 45.64
C GLN A 23 -15.97 -15.65 46.00
N GLU A 24 -16.87 -15.49 46.97
CA GLU A 24 -16.86 -14.58 48.12
C GLU A 24 -16.65 -13.06 47.94
N SER A 25 -17.80 -12.39 48.12
CA SER A 25 -17.98 -11.10 48.79
C SER A 25 -17.07 -10.91 50.01
N ASN A 26 -16.38 -9.76 50.06
CA ASN A 26 -16.20 -9.02 51.30
C ASN A 26 -16.33 -7.51 51.02
N ALA A 27 -17.37 -6.93 51.60
CA ALA A 27 -17.54 -5.50 51.74
C ALA A 27 -16.66 -4.99 52.88
N VAL A 28 -15.93 -3.90 52.66
CA VAL A 28 -15.42 -3.03 53.72
C VAL A 28 -15.67 -1.58 53.32
N THR A 29 -16.42 -0.91 54.20
CA THR A 29 -16.84 0.51 54.20
C THR A 29 -15.65 1.47 54.34
N PRO A 30 -15.75 2.74 53.88
CA PRO A 30 -14.64 3.67 53.75
C PRO A 30 -14.21 4.31 55.09
N ALA A 31 -12.94 4.64 55.21
CA ALA A 31 -12.42 5.58 56.22
C ALA A 31 -11.63 6.70 55.53
N GLU A 32 -12.18 7.91 55.59
CA GLU A 32 -11.50 9.22 55.68
C GLU A 32 -10.38 9.16 56.74
N THR A 33 -9.23 9.85 56.73
CA THR A 33 -8.78 11.13 56.17
C THR A 33 -7.24 11.12 56.28
N THR A 34 -6.51 11.89 55.46
CA THR A 34 -5.47 12.88 55.86
C THR A 34 -4.45 13.06 54.73
N GLU A 35 -4.34 14.32 54.35
CA GLU A 35 -3.49 14.96 53.35
C GLU A 35 -2.04 15.14 53.85
N THR A 36 -1.04 14.84 53.01
CA THR A 36 0.30 15.44 53.07
C THR A 36 0.95 15.47 51.67
N GLU A 37 1.47 16.64 51.28
CA GLU A 37 2.16 17.00 50.01
C GLU A 37 3.50 16.27 49.73
N GLN A 38 3.69 15.88 48.45
CA GLN A 38 4.86 15.96 47.51
C GLN A 38 6.28 15.48 47.97
N PRO A 39 7.14 14.79 47.14
CA PRO A 39 7.36 14.96 45.70
C PRO A 39 7.47 13.71 44.82
N GLU A 40 7.44 13.97 43.51
CA GLU A 40 7.60 13.03 42.40
C GLU A 40 8.72 12.01 42.63
N THR A 41 8.37 10.74 42.49
CA THR A 41 9.27 9.74 41.93
C THR A 41 8.37 8.83 41.12
N THR A 42 8.45 8.94 39.80
CA THR A 42 7.81 8.00 38.88
C THR A 42 8.39 6.63 39.22
N THR A 43 7.67 5.90 40.06
CA THR A 43 8.01 4.54 40.44
C THR A 43 7.73 3.75 39.18
N GLU A 44 8.79 3.43 38.43
CA GLU A 44 8.76 2.38 37.43
C GLU A 44 8.25 1.13 38.16
N ALA A 45 6.98 0.79 37.93
CA ALA A 45 6.40 -0.40 38.50
C ALA A 45 7.29 -1.58 38.05
N PRO A 46 7.73 -2.46 38.96
CA PRO A 46 8.54 -3.59 38.56
C PRO A 46 7.74 -4.41 37.53
N ASN A 47 8.35 -4.69 36.37
CA ASN A 47 7.74 -5.51 35.33
C ASN A 47 7.56 -6.96 35.84
N ILE A 48 6.42 -7.25 36.48
CA ILE A 48 6.17 -8.54 37.17
C ILE A 48 5.77 -9.68 36.22
N ALA A 49 5.87 -9.54 34.89
CA ALA A 49 5.39 -10.57 33.97
C ALA A 49 6.43 -11.15 33.01
N GLY A 50 7.67 -10.64 32.97
CA GLY A 50 8.67 -11.10 31.99
C GLY A 50 8.21 -10.95 30.52
N LEU A 51 7.18 -10.14 30.29
CA LEU A 51 6.67 -9.81 28.97
C LEU A 51 7.41 -8.56 28.47
N ASP A 52 7.94 -8.66 27.27
CA ASP A 52 8.52 -7.53 26.56
C ASP A 52 7.40 -6.51 26.26
N LEU A 53 7.48 -5.35 26.91
CA LEU A 53 6.51 -4.25 26.73
C LEU A 53 6.85 -3.38 25.51
N GLY A 54 7.84 -3.78 24.72
CA GLY A 54 8.41 -2.98 23.65
C GLY A 54 9.20 -1.79 24.21
N GLN A 55 9.88 -1.10 23.31
CA GLN A 55 10.45 0.22 23.55
C GLN A 55 9.87 1.16 22.50
N PRO A 56 9.54 2.42 22.86
CA PRO A 56 9.05 3.37 21.88
C PRO A 56 10.15 3.64 20.84
N VAL A 57 9.89 3.27 19.59
CA VAL A 57 10.74 3.63 18.46
C VAL A 57 10.39 5.08 18.08
N ASN A 58 11.10 6.04 18.66
CA ASN A 58 10.93 7.48 18.39
C ASN A 58 11.83 7.99 17.25
N ALA A 59 12.41 7.09 16.44
CA ALA A 59 13.17 7.51 15.27
C ALA A 59 12.21 7.78 14.11
N GLY A 60 12.20 9.03 13.63
CA GLY A 60 11.60 9.34 12.32
C GLY A 60 12.32 8.61 11.18
N PRO A 61 11.92 8.85 9.92
CA PRO A 61 12.56 8.23 8.76
C PRO A 61 14.08 8.39 8.79
N GLN A 62 14.82 7.31 8.55
CA GLN A 62 16.28 7.33 8.43
C GLN A 62 16.68 7.65 6.99
N LEU A 63 17.94 8.06 6.77
CA LEU A 63 18.45 8.31 5.42
C LEU A 63 18.23 7.08 4.51
N GLY A 64 17.57 7.29 3.37
CA GLY A 64 17.18 6.26 2.42
C GLY A 64 15.78 5.68 2.64
N ASP A 65 15.14 5.92 3.78
CA ASP A 65 13.80 5.42 4.05
C ASP A 65 12.76 6.16 3.20
N ARG A 66 11.84 5.38 2.62
CA ARG A 66 10.62 5.93 2.02
C ARG A 66 9.57 6.13 3.13
N TYR A 67 8.94 7.29 3.16
CA TYR A 67 7.86 7.61 4.10
C TYR A 67 6.69 8.30 3.40
N SER A 68 5.48 8.11 3.93
CA SER A 68 4.28 8.81 3.47
C SER A 68 4.25 10.22 4.06
N ASN A 69 4.13 11.21 3.18
CA ASN A 69 4.02 12.63 3.50
C ASN A 69 2.60 13.17 3.16
N GLY A 70 1.59 12.32 3.29
CA GLY A 70 0.19 12.68 3.09
C GLY A 70 -0.49 11.92 1.96
N LYS A 71 -1.81 12.17 1.82
CA LYS A 71 -2.66 11.51 0.81
C LYS A 71 -3.48 12.50 0.01
N HIS A 72 -3.66 12.21 -1.26
CA HIS A 72 -4.47 12.97 -2.21
C HIS A 72 -5.48 12.03 -2.87
N GLY A 73 -6.67 11.93 -2.27
CA GLY A 73 -7.65 10.91 -2.67
C GLY A 73 -7.07 9.51 -2.45
N ASP A 74 -6.93 8.75 -3.53
CA ASP A 74 -6.40 7.38 -3.46
C ASP A 74 -4.87 7.33 -3.61
N TRP A 75 -4.22 8.47 -3.85
CA TRP A 75 -2.77 8.59 -4.04
C TRP A 75 -2.05 8.90 -2.74
N ASP A 76 -0.92 8.23 -2.51
CA ASP A 76 0.00 8.54 -1.41
C ASP A 76 1.15 9.41 -1.93
N LEU A 77 1.45 10.52 -1.25
CA LEU A 77 2.64 11.31 -1.52
C LEU A 77 3.79 10.68 -0.73
N ALA A 78 4.64 9.92 -1.40
CA ALA A 78 5.74 9.21 -0.75
C ALA A 78 7.07 9.86 -1.08
N CYS A 79 7.80 10.24 -0.05
CA CYS A 79 9.10 10.89 -0.14
C CYS A 79 10.19 9.94 0.34
N VAL A 80 11.42 10.17 -0.12
CA VAL A 80 12.60 9.42 0.34
C VAL A 80 13.44 10.34 1.20
N LYS A 81 13.78 9.93 2.41
CA LYS A 81 14.59 10.74 3.30
C LYS A 81 16.02 10.84 2.76
N THR A 82 16.50 12.05 2.57
CA THR A 82 17.83 12.37 2.06
C THR A 82 18.56 13.35 2.98
N GLU A 83 19.81 13.65 2.64
CA GLU A 83 20.59 14.71 3.30
C GLU A 83 20.17 16.12 2.83
N ALA A 84 19.29 16.23 1.82
CA ALA A 84 18.80 17.50 1.32
C ALA A 84 17.82 18.16 2.30
N GLU A 85 17.66 19.47 2.19
CA GLU A 85 16.68 20.23 2.98
C GLU A 85 15.24 19.84 2.61
N THR A 86 15.00 19.51 1.34
CA THR A 86 13.72 19.02 0.83
C THR A 86 13.91 17.63 0.25
N ASP A 87 13.17 16.68 0.81
CA ASP A 87 13.20 15.27 0.41
C ASP A 87 12.40 15.07 -0.90
N PRO A 88 12.94 14.35 -1.90
CA PRO A 88 12.25 14.13 -3.17
C PRO A 88 11.02 13.24 -2.98
N CYS A 89 9.88 13.70 -3.49
CA CYS A 89 8.61 13.00 -3.41
C CYS A 89 8.12 12.45 -4.76
N SER A 90 7.27 11.44 -4.67
CA SER A 90 6.52 10.83 -5.78
C SER A 90 5.08 10.60 -5.33
N ILE A 91 4.11 10.59 -6.24
CA ILE A 91 2.81 10.01 -5.92
C ILE A 91 2.79 8.55 -6.31
N LEU A 92 2.20 7.71 -5.47
CA LEU A 92 2.09 6.28 -5.72
C LEU A 92 0.69 5.73 -5.43
N GLN A 93 0.40 4.60 -6.05
CA GLN A 93 -0.66 3.67 -5.66
C GLN A 93 -0.18 2.23 -5.74
N ILE A 94 -0.61 1.42 -4.78
CA ILE A 94 -0.51 -0.03 -4.84
C ILE A 94 -1.81 -0.55 -5.46
N LEU A 95 -1.69 -1.29 -6.54
CA LEU A 95 -2.81 -1.89 -7.26
C LEU A 95 -2.97 -3.32 -6.78
N SER A 96 -4.21 -3.69 -6.47
CA SER A 96 -4.55 -5.02 -6.00
C SER A 96 -5.31 -5.85 -7.04
N ASP A 97 -5.23 -7.17 -6.90
CA ASP A 97 -6.11 -8.11 -7.58
C ASP A 97 -7.57 -7.98 -7.08
N PRO A 98 -8.55 -8.67 -7.70
CA PRO A 98 -9.94 -8.66 -7.22
C PRO A 98 -10.16 -9.18 -5.80
N ASN A 99 -9.19 -9.90 -5.22
CA ASN A 99 -9.24 -10.40 -3.84
C ASN A 99 -8.61 -9.41 -2.84
N GLY A 100 -8.05 -8.29 -3.31
CA GLY A 100 -7.39 -7.27 -2.50
C GLY A 100 -5.89 -7.49 -2.29
N ASN A 101 -5.28 -8.52 -2.90
CA ASN A 101 -3.85 -8.77 -2.76
C ASN A 101 -3.04 -7.78 -3.59
N PRO A 102 -1.99 -7.15 -3.05
CA PRO A 102 -1.15 -6.22 -3.80
C PRO A 102 -0.44 -6.95 -4.94
N MET A 103 -0.56 -6.43 -6.16
CA MET A 103 0.00 -7.03 -7.38
C MET A 103 0.97 -6.11 -8.10
N ALA A 104 0.73 -4.79 -8.10
CA ALA A 104 1.62 -3.84 -8.76
C ALA A 104 1.74 -2.54 -7.97
N GLU A 105 2.83 -1.82 -8.19
CA GLU A 105 2.98 -0.43 -7.75
C GLU A 105 3.06 0.46 -8.99
N PHE A 106 2.32 1.56 -8.98
CA PHE A 106 2.53 2.67 -9.91
C PHE A 106 3.01 3.88 -9.10
N SER A 107 4.17 4.43 -9.43
CA SER A 107 4.67 5.67 -8.85
C SER A 107 5.09 6.66 -9.93
N MET A 108 5.01 7.95 -9.65
CA MET A 108 5.28 9.00 -10.64
C MET A 108 5.83 10.27 -10.00
N PHE A 109 6.70 10.95 -10.73
CA PHE A 109 7.20 12.28 -10.46
C PHE A 109 7.18 13.15 -11.72
N ARG A 110 7.25 14.47 -11.54
CA ARG A 110 7.28 15.42 -12.65
C ARG A 110 8.71 15.57 -13.14
N ILE A 111 8.87 15.74 -14.44
CA ILE A 111 10.19 15.99 -15.05
C ILE A 111 10.13 17.27 -15.86
N ASN A 112 11.25 17.99 -15.87
CA ASN A 112 11.44 19.13 -16.75
C ASN A 112 12.70 18.90 -17.60
N GLN A 113 12.55 18.18 -18.72
CA GLN A 113 13.65 17.90 -19.62
C GLN A 113 13.55 18.79 -20.88
N PRO A 114 14.50 19.73 -21.10
CA PRO A 114 14.52 20.53 -22.30
C PRO A 114 14.52 19.67 -23.58
N GLY A 115 13.58 19.93 -24.49
CA GLY A 115 13.43 19.18 -25.75
C GLY A 115 12.83 17.77 -25.61
N GLY A 116 12.49 17.33 -24.40
CA GLY A 116 11.76 16.08 -24.15
C GLY A 116 10.26 16.22 -24.40
N GLN A 117 9.60 15.14 -24.84
CA GLN A 117 8.14 15.11 -24.99
C GLN A 117 7.40 14.76 -23.69
N ALA A 118 8.10 14.14 -22.74
CA ALA A 118 7.54 13.74 -21.47
C ALA A 118 7.63 14.87 -20.45
N VAL A 119 6.53 15.09 -19.73
CA VAL A 119 6.40 16.08 -18.64
C VAL A 119 6.31 15.42 -17.27
N ALA A 120 6.18 14.08 -17.25
CA ALA A 120 6.28 13.26 -16.06
C ALA A 120 6.92 11.91 -16.39
N ALA A 121 7.55 11.32 -15.39
CA ALA A 121 8.08 9.97 -15.45
C ALA A 121 7.35 9.11 -14.42
N ALA A 122 6.96 7.90 -14.83
CA ALA A 122 6.35 6.92 -13.95
C ALA A 122 7.16 5.63 -13.94
N THR A 123 7.17 4.98 -12.79
CA THR A 123 7.72 3.63 -12.61
C THR A 123 6.58 2.71 -12.27
N VAL A 124 6.44 1.63 -13.02
CA VAL A 124 5.47 0.56 -12.72
C VAL A 124 6.23 -0.71 -12.41
N ILE A 125 6.01 -1.24 -11.21
CA ILE A 125 6.59 -2.50 -10.76
C ILE A 125 5.47 -3.55 -10.74
N VAL A 126 5.66 -4.62 -11.49
CA VAL A 126 4.71 -5.75 -11.60
C VAL A 126 5.39 -7.04 -11.13
N PRO A 127 4.64 -8.13 -10.85
CA PRO A 127 5.22 -9.34 -10.30
C PRO A 127 6.28 -9.96 -11.22
N LEU A 128 7.14 -10.79 -10.60
CA LEU A 128 7.98 -11.71 -11.34
C LEU A 128 7.13 -12.67 -12.19
N GLU A 129 7.78 -13.34 -13.15
CA GLU A 129 7.10 -14.19 -14.14
C GLU A 129 6.10 -13.43 -15.03
N THR A 130 6.27 -12.11 -15.20
CA THR A 130 5.55 -11.33 -16.22
C THR A 130 6.16 -11.56 -17.61
N LEU A 131 5.30 -11.73 -18.62
CA LEU A 131 5.70 -11.90 -20.02
C LEU A 131 6.21 -10.58 -20.62
N LEU A 132 7.53 -10.45 -20.72
CA LEU A 132 8.17 -9.18 -21.11
C LEU A 132 7.82 -8.74 -22.53
N THR A 133 7.72 -9.68 -23.48
CA THR A 133 7.42 -9.40 -24.89
C THR A 133 6.00 -8.90 -25.13
N ALA A 134 5.09 -9.10 -24.17
CA ALA A 134 3.73 -8.58 -24.26
C ALA A 134 3.62 -7.09 -23.89
N ALA A 135 4.65 -6.53 -23.24
CA ALA A 135 4.66 -5.19 -22.66
C ALA A 135 3.55 -4.96 -21.60
N LEU A 136 3.69 -3.90 -20.82
CA LEU A 136 2.60 -3.35 -20.01
C LEU A 136 1.67 -2.54 -20.91
N THR A 137 0.36 -2.64 -20.75
CA THR A 137 -0.59 -1.74 -21.42
C THR A 137 -1.31 -0.87 -20.39
N ILE A 138 -1.44 0.43 -20.65
CA ILE A 138 -2.22 1.36 -19.82
C ILE A 138 -3.31 2.01 -20.66
N SER A 139 -4.55 1.91 -20.20
CA SER A 139 -5.73 2.57 -20.79
C SER A 139 -6.39 3.47 -19.74
N VAL A 140 -6.94 4.62 -20.16
CA VAL A 140 -7.71 5.52 -19.29
C VAL A 140 -9.17 5.49 -19.74
N ASP A 141 -10.09 5.15 -18.84
CA ASP A 141 -11.54 5.10 -19.07
C ASP A 141 -11.95 4.33 -20.36
N GLY A 142 -11.21 3.28 -20.70
CA GLY A 142 -11.48 2.45 -21.89
C GLY A 142 -11.01 3.05 -23.22
N ALA A 143 -10.32 4.19 -23.22
CA ALA A 143 -9.65 4.72 -24.40
C ALA A 143 -8.56 3.76 -24.90
N PRO A 144 -8.14 3.82 -26.17
CA PRO A 144 -7.07 2.97 -26.69
C PRO A 144 -5.82 3.02 -25.82
N GLY A 145 -5.37 1.85 -25.35
CA GLY A 145 -4.24 1.76 -24.43
C GLY A 145 -2.89 2.00 -25.11
N LYS A 146 -1.93 2.53 -24.35
CA LYS A 146 -0.52 2.67 -24.74
C LYS A 146 0.29 1.50 -24.18
N ARG A 147 1.25 1.01 -24.97
CA ARG A 147 2.16 -0.08 -24.56
C ARG A 147 3.50 0.46 -24.10
N TYR A 148 4.02 -0.10 -23.01
CA TYR A 148 5.27 0.25 -22.38
C TYR A 148 6.11 -0.99 -22.12
N ASN A 149 7.32 -1.03 -22.66
CA ASN A 149 8.22 -2.15 -22.46
C ASN A 149 8.72 -2.18 -21.01
N TYR A 150 8.97 -3.39 -20.52
CA TYR A 150 9.72 -3.58 -19.28
C TYR A 150 11.20 -3.34 -19.56
N THR A 151 11.86 -2.56 -18.71
CA THR A 151 13.27 -2.17 -18.85
C THR A 151 14.18 -3.23 -18.23
N TYR A 152 13.81 -3.75 -17.05
CA TYR A 152 14.56 -4.77 -16.32
C TYR A 152 13.65 -5.45 -15.29
N CYS A 153 14.14 -6.54 -14.68
CA CYS A 153 13.51 -7.12 -13.50
C CYS A 153 14.53 -7.18 -12.35
N SER A 154 14.03 -7.06 -11.13
CA SER A 154 14.79 -7.22 -9.88
C SER A 154 14.00 -8.14 -8.94
N PRO A 155 14.53 -8.50 -7.76
CA PRO A 155 13.77 -9.29 -6.79
C PRO A 155 12.42 -8.66 -6.38
N GLN A 156 12.24 -7.35 -6.55
CA GLN A 156 10.99 -6.65 -6.27
C GLN A 156 9.93 -6.82 -7.37
N GLY A 157 10.34 -7.22 -8.57
CA GLY A 157 9.44 -7.33 -9.72
C GLY A 157 10.08 -6.84 -11.03
N CYS A 158 9.29 -6.91 -12.09
CA CYS A 158 9.63 -6.38 -13.40
C CYS A 158 9.19 -4.92 -13.52
N VAL A 159 10.08 -4.08 -14.03
CA VAL A 159 9.96 -2.62 -13.99
C VAL A 159 9.72 -2.08 -15.38
N ALA A 160 8.67 -1.28 -15.55
CA ALA A 160 8.48 -0.42 -16.72
C ALA A 160 8.76 1.04 -16.34
N GLN A 161 9.66 1.69 -17.07
CA GLN A 161 9.94 3.12 -16.94
C GLN A 161 9.19 3.86 -18.05
N ILE A 162 8.28 4.75 -17.65
CA ILE A 162 7.27 5.34 -18.52
C ILE A 162 7.48 6.84 -18.59
N GLY A 163 7.60 7.38 -19.82
CA GLY A 163 7.44 8.81 -20.08
C GLY A 163 5.97 9.13 -20.36
N LEU A 164 5.41 10.09 -19.62
CA LEU A 164 4.05 10.58 -19.83
C LEU A 164 4.12 11.96 -20.51
N THR A 165 3.45 12.08 -21.65
CA THR A 165 3.30 13.36 -22.37
C THR A 165 2.27 14.25 -21.67
N GLN A 166 2.19 15.53 -22.05
CA GLN A 166 1.15 16.42 -21.52
C GLN A 166 -0.26 15.85 -21.78
N THR A 167 -0.49 15.27 -22.96
CA THR A 167 -1.77 14.62 -23.30
C THR A 167 -2.09 13.45 -22.36
N ASP A 168 -1.08 12.69 -21.92
CA ASP A 168 -1.27 11.59 -20.97
C ASP A 168 -1.65 12.11 -19.58
N VAL A 169 -0.92 13.11 -19.09
CA VAL A 169 -1.22 13.74 -17.81
C VAL A 169 -2.62 14.36 -17.83
N ASP A 170 -3.00 15.04 -18.91
CA ASP A 170 -4.33 15.63 -19.05
C ASP A 170 -5.43 14.56 -19.08
N ALA A 171 -5.18 13.40 -19.70
CA ALA A 171 -6.10 12.26 -19.66
C ALA A 171 -6.24 11.73 -18.23
N PHE A 172 -5.14 11.60 -17.48
CA PHE A 172 -5.18 11.15 -16.08
C PHE A 172 -5.89 12.17 -15.17
N LYS A 173 -5.69 13.47 -15.40
CA LYS A 173 -6.38 14.55 -14.64
C LYS A 173 -7.89 14.58 -14.88
N LYS A 174 -8.34 14.23 -16.09
CA LYS A 174 -9.77 14.22 -16.48
C LYS A 174 -10.46 12.88 -16.21
N GLY A 175 -9.68 11.79 -16.17
CA GLY A 175 -10.23 10.45 -16.13
C GLY A 175 -10.68 10.00 -14.74
N GLY A 176 -11.51 8.95 -14.70
CA GLY A 176 -11.97 8.34 -13.45
C GLY A 176 -11.09 7.17 -13.01
N SER A 177 -10.61 6.37 -13.95
CA SER A 177 -9.75 5.22 -13.69
C SER A 177 -8.83 4.92 -14.88
N ALA A 178 -7.64 4.43 -14.58
CA ALA A 178 -6.80 3.74 -15.54
C ALA A 178 -6.81 2.23 -15.29
N THR A 179 -6.52 1.46 -16.33
CA THR A 179 -6.37 0.00 -16.30
C THR A 179 -4.96 -0.35 -16.75
N LEU A 180 -4.24 -1.08 -15.91
CA LEU A 180 -2.93 -1.67 -16.19
C LEU A 180 -3.13 -3.13 -16.56
N SER A 181 -2.85 -3.49 -17.80
CA SER A 181 -2.96 -4.86 -18.30
C SER A 181 -1.59 -5.52 -18.38
N ILE A 182 -1.44 -6.66 -17.71
CA ILE A 182 -0.23 -7.49 -17.71
C ILE A 182 -0.56 -8.92 -18.16
N ARG A 183 0.45 -9.65 -18.63
CA ARG A 183 0.32 -11.07 -19.01
C ARG A 183 1.34 -11.90 -18.25
N PRO A 184 0.94 -12.95 -17.52
CA PRO A 184 1.88 -13.89 -16.94
C PRO A 184 2.63 -14.67 -18.03
N ALA A 185 3.94 -14.85 -17.87
CA ALA A 185 4.76 -15.71 -18.74
C ALA A 185 4.31 -17.18 -18.74
N PRO A 186 3.88 -17.78 -17.60
CA PRO A 186 3.35 -19.14 -17.59
C PRO A 186 1.98 -19.28 -18.29
N ALA A 187 1.26 -18.16 -18.50
CA ALA A 187 -0.08 -18.13 -19.07
C ALA A 187 -0.21 -16.97 -20.08
N PRO A 188 0.49 -17.03 -21.24
CA PRO A 188 0.61 -15.91 -22.18
C PRO A 188 -0.72 -15.45 -22.77
N ASP A 189 -1.73 -16.33 -22.83
CA ASP A 189 -3.05 -16.00 -23.36
C ASP A 189 -3.92 -15.25 -22.35
N GLN A 190 -3.58 -15.29 -21.05
CA GLN A 190 -4.33 -14.61 -20.00
C GLN A 190 -3.90 -13.15 -19.86
N ILE A 191 -4.89 -12.28 -19.65
CA ILE A 191 -4.69 -10.87 -19.31
C ILE A 191 -5.15 -10.67 -17.87
N ILE A 192 -4.31 -10.03 -17.07
CA ILE A 192 -4.66 -9.55 -15.74
C ILE A 192 -4.79 -8.03 -15.84
N ASP A 193 -5.98 -7.53 -15.55
CA ASP A 193 -6.29 -6.11 -15.53
C ASP A 193 -6.30 -5.60 -14.08
N LEU A 194 -5.43 -4.65 -13.78
CA LEU A 194 -5.30 -4.00 -12.49
C LEU A 194 -5.84 -2.57 -12.57
N LYS A 195 -6.69 -2.21 -11.61
CA LYS A 195 -7.30 -0.88 -11.58
C LYS A 195 -6.39 0.13 -10.88
N LEU A 196 -6.08 1.21 -11.57
CA LEU A 196 -5.44 2.40 -11.00
C LEU A 196 -6.49 3.50 -10.84
N SER A 197 -6.77 3.92 -9.61
CA SER A 197 -7.72 5.02 -9.39
C SER A 197 -7.12 6.36 -9.85
N LEU A 198 -7.91 7.19 -10.52
CA LEU A 198 -7.48 8.56 -10.85
C LEU A 198 -8.06 9.59 -9.88
N LYS A 199 -8.82 9.14 -8.86
CA LYS A 199 -9.36 10.00 -7.83
C LYS A 199 -8.24 10.63 -7.00
N GLY A 200 -8.11 11.95 -7.09
CA GLY A 200 -7.07 12.72 -6.42
C GLY A 200 -5.76 12.84 -7.19
N PHE A 201 -5.67 12.28 -8.41
CA PHE A 201 -4.48 12.37 -9.25
C PHE A 201 -4.03 13.82 -9.47
N THR A 202 -4.94 14.72 -9.84
CA THR A 202 -4.60 16.13 -10.09
C THR A 202 -3.99 16.79 -8.87
N ALA A 203 -4.61 16.60 -7.70
CA ALA A 203 -4.12 17.17 -6.45
C ALA A 203 -2.75 16.60 -6.05
N GLY A 204 -2.54 15.29 -6.24
CA GLY A 204 -1.24 14.67 -6.04
C GLY A 204 -0.20 15.19 -7.02
N TYR A 205 -0.49 15.18 -8.32
CA TYR A 205 0.41 15.62 -9.39
C TYR A 205 0.92 17.05 -9.16
N ASP A 206 0.03 17.96 -8.75
CA ASP A 206 0.38 19.37 -8.60
C ASP A 206 1.34 19.64 -7.42
N VAL A 207 1.44 18.72 -6.45
CA VAL A 207 2.36 18.82 -5.30
C VAL A 207 3.62 17.97 -5.42
N VAL A 208 3.74 17.10 -6.44
CA VAL A 208 4.98 16.31 -6.63
C VAL A 208 6.09 17.20 -7.16
N ASP A 209 7.30 16.98 -6.66
CA ASP A 209 8.50 17.66 -7.09
C ASP A 209 8.76 17.50 -8.59
N ILE A 210 9.42 18.51 -9.14
CA ILE A 210 9.92 18.52 -10.51
C ILE A 210 11.39 18.13 -10.46
N VAL A 211 11.72 16.99 -11.05
CA VAL A 211 13.11 16.55 -11.23
C VAL A 211 13.67 17.24 -12.47
N GLU A 212 14.73 18.00 -12.27
CA GLU A 212 15.56 18.59 -13.33
C GLU A 212 16.73 17.65 -13.65
N PRO A 213 17.21 17.62 -14.91
CA PRO A 213 18.34 16.79 -15.33
C PRO A 213 19.68 17.21 -14.73
#